data_AF-A0AAJ3RI98-F1
#
_entry.id   AF-A0AAJ3RI98-F1
#
_cell.length_a   1.000
_cell.length_b   1.000
_cell.length_c   1.000
_cell.angle_alpha   90.00
_cell.angle_beta   90.00
_cell.angle_gamma   90.00
#
_symmetry.space_group_name_H-M   'P 1'
#
loop_
_entity.id
_entity.type
_entity.pdbx_description
1 polymer ?
#
loop_
_entity_poly.entity_id
_entity_poly.type
_entity_poly.pdbx_seq_one_letter_code
_entity_poly.pdbx_strand_id
1 'polypeptide(L)'
;MEELLNDLIRQHFAASVIVILITIIALIILVWFVATMYNKIKNTPCDTHNKKLDELNNAISMRQAFPCETHQASISEHDKIVSKISVQLEYLTKSIDAAMRTFQKNNIQVDNFTQSQSPIKITDKGNEMIKRVGLNDMFENNWDRVKILYDASLKGMNPYDIQQFFIYEAVVFPDKFLGELEINTLKIDAYNEGIELASYMRVIAVLARDRYFKENGIDVNEIEKYE
;
A
#
# COMPACT_ATOMS: atom_id res chain seq x y z
N MET A 1 -76.38 -12.68 -81.04
CA MET A 1 -75.29 -12.56 -80.03
C MET A 1 -75.50 -11.38 -79.08
N GLU A 2 -76.18 -10.31 -79.50
CA GLU A 2 -76.47 -9.15 -78.63
C GLU A 2 -77.49 -9.47 -77.53
N GLU A 3 -78.54 -10.24 -77.80
CA GLU A 3 -79.56 -10.56 -76.77
C GLU A 3 -79.04 -11.49 -75.66
N LEU A 4 -78.21 -12.48 -76.00
CA LEU A 4 -77.56 -13.36 -75.01
C LEU A 4 -76.54 -12.60 -74.14
N LEU A 5 -75.86 -11.60 -74.71
CA LEU A 5 -74.94 -10.75 -73.96
C LEU A 5 -75.70 -9.85 -72.98
N ASN A 6 -76.85 -9.33 -73.39
CA ASN A 6 -77.65 -8.41 -72.59
C ASN A 6 -78.33 -9.14 -71.40
N ASP A 7 -78.80 -10.38 -71.60
CA ASP A 7 -79.37 -11.18 -70.51
C ASP A 7 -78.31 -11.68 -69.52
N LEU A 8 -77.11 -12.04 -70.00
CA LEU A 8 -75.98 -12.42 -69.14
C LEU A 8 -75.51 -11.24 -68.27
N ILE A 9 -75.46 -10.04 -68.84
CA ILE A 9 -75.14 -8.81 -68.11
C ILE A 9 -76.22 -8.55 -67.06
N ARG A 10 -77.50 -8.63 -67.41
CA ARG A 10 -78.61 -8.36 -66.48
C ARG A 10 -78.65 -9.32 -65.29
N GLN A 11 -78.29 -10.59 -65.48
CA GLN A 11 -78.33 -11.62 -64.44
C GLN A 11 -77.13 -11.57 -63.47
N HIS A 12 -75.96 -11.09 -63.94
CA HIS A 12 -74.74 -11.03 -63.12
C HIS A 12 -74.33 -9.62 -62.67
N PHE A 13 -74.98 -8.55 -63.17
CA PHE A 13 -74.69 -7.17 -62.76
C PHE A 13 -74.92 -6.95 -61.25
N ALA A 14 -76.05 -7.45 -60.73
CA ALA A 14 -76.39 -7.31 -59.31
C ALA A 14 -75.38 -8.04 -58.41
N ALA A 15 -74.94 -9.24 -58.81
CA ALA A 15 -73.93 -10.00 -58.07
C ALA A 15 -72.55 -9.31 -58.11
N SER A 16 -72.15 -8.74 -59.25
CA SER A 16 -70.89 -8.01 -59.39
C SER A 16 -70.84 -6.75 -58.50
N VAL A 17 -71.94 -5.99 -58.42
CA VAL A 17 -72.02 -4.79 -57.55
C VAL A 17 -71.89 -5.16 -56.07
N ILE A 18 -72.48 -6.27 -55.63
CA ILE A 18 -72.38 -6.74 -54.23
C ILE A 18 -70.95 -7.15 -53.90
N VAL A 19 -70.26 -7.85 -54.80
CA VAL A 19 -68.86 -8.27 -54.61
C VAL A 19 -67.94 -7.05 -54.48
N ILE A 20 -68.15 -6.02 -55.30
CA ILE A 20 -67.40 -4.76 -55.22
C ILE A 20 -67.64 -4.02 -53.90
N LEU A 21 -68.89 -4.02 -53.41
CA LEU A 21 -69.21 -3.42 -52.10
C LEU A 21 -68.51 -4.15 -50.95
N ILE A 22 -68.48 -5.48 -50.98
CA ILE A 22 -67.80 -6.30 -49.97
C ILE A 22 -66.28 -6.08 -50.01
N THR A 23 -65.68 -5.98 -51.19
CA THR A 23 -64.23 -5.72 -51.30
C THR A 23 -63.85 -4.33 -50.81
N ILE A 24 -64.68 -3.31 -51.06
CA ILE A 24 -64.47 -1.96 -50.52
C ILE A 24 -64.55 -1.97 -48.98
N ILE A 25 -65.55 -2.65 -48.40
CA ILE A 25 -65.69 -2.77 -46.94
C ILE A 25 -64.49 -3.51 -46.33
N ALA A 26 -64.03 -4.60 -46.97
CA ALA A 26 -62.85 -5.33 -46.53
C ALA A 26 -61.58 -4.47 -46.58
N LEU A 27 -61.43 -3.63 -47.62
CA LEU A 27 -60.31 -2.68 -47.74
C LEU A 27 -60.33 -1.64 -46.62
N ILE A 28 -61.49 -1.09 -46.27
CA ILE A 28 -61.64 -0.12 -45.18
C ILE A 28 -61.23 -0.76 -43.84
N ILE A 29 -61.67 -1.99 -43.57
CA ILE A 29 -61.31 -2.74 -42.36
C ILE A 29 -59.80 -3.00 -42.30
N LEU A 30 -59.19 -3.38 -43.43
CA LEU A 30 -57.76 -3.66 -43.50
C LEU A 30 -56.93 -2.39 -43.24
N VAL A 31 -57.30 -1.26 -43.86
CA VAL A 31 -56.64 0.03 -43.63
C VAL A 31 -56.77 0.45 -42.15
N TRP A 32 -57.95 0.30 -41.56
CA TRP A 32 -58.17 0.61 -40.16
C TRP A 32 -57.34 -0.29 -39.23
N PHE A 33 -57.24 -1.60 -39.52
CA PHE A 33 -56.44 -2.54 -38.76
C PHE A 33 -54.94 -2.21 -38.83
N VAL A 34 -54.43 -1.89 -40.02
CA VAL A 34 -53.02 -1.50 -40.23
C VAL A 34 -52.72 -0.19 -39.48
N ALA A 35 -53.60 0.81 -39.54
CA ALA A 35 -53.42 2.07 -38.81
C ALA A 35 -53.43 1.85 -37.28
N THR A 36 -54.29 0.96 -36.79
CA THR A 36 -54.40 0.64 -35.36
C THR A 36 -53.16 -0.12 -34.86
N MET A 37 -52.66 -1.09 -35.64
CA MET A 37 -51.40 -1.80 -35.36
C MET A 37 -50.20 -0.85 -35.37
N TYR A 38 -50.12 0.05 -36.37
CA TYR A 38 -49.05 1.04 -36.45
C TYR A 38 -49.04 1.97 -35.24
N ASN A 39 -50.20 2.46 -34.81
CA ASN A 39 -50.31 3.29 -33.60
C ASN A 39 -49.95 2.53 -32.31
N LYS A 40 -50.27 1.23 -32.21
CA LYS A 40 -49.87 0.40 -31.06
C LYS A 40 -48.36 0.17 -30.99
N ILE A 41 -47.70 -0.06 -32.13
CA ILE A 41 -46.25 -0.27 -32.19
C ILE A 41 -45.49 1.04 -31.90
N LYS A 42 -45.94 2.16 -32.47
CA LYS A 42 -45.33 3.48 -32.27
C LYS A 42 -45.45 4.01 -30.83
N ASN A 43 -46.50 3.61 -30.10
CA ASN A 43 -46.72 4.01 -28.71
C ASN A 43 -46.19 2.98 -27.69
N THR A 44 -45.29 2.08 -28.09
CA THR A 44 -44.64 1.20 -27.11
C THR A 44 -43.72 2.01 -26.18
N PRO A 45 -43.68 1.70 -24.88
CA PRO A 45 -42.92 2.46 -23.86
C PRO A 45 -41.39 2.42 -24.02
N CYS A 46 -40.91 1.78 -25.10
CA CYS A 46 -39.51 1.55 -25.40
C CYS A 46 -38.78 2.86 -25.76
N ASP A 47 -39.42 3.78 -26.49
CA ASP A 47 -38.80 5.04 -26.91
C ASP A 47 -38.58 5.99 -25.73
N THR A 48 -39.53 6.04 -24.79
CA THR A 48 -39.40 6.82 -23.55
C THR A 48 -38.39 6.20 -22.59
N HIS A 49 -38.27 4.87 -22.58
CA HIS A 49 -37.27 4.17 -21.76
C HIS A 49 -35.86 4.34 -22.33
N ASN A 50 -35.67 4.24 -23.64
CA ASN A 50 -34.38 4.46 -24.30
C ASN A 50 -33.87 5.89 -24.09
N LYS A 51 -34.75 6.90 -24.21
CA LYS A 51 -34.37 8.29 -23.90
C LYS A 51 -33.89 8.49 -22.47
N LYS A 52 -34.58 7.89 -21.49
CA LYS A 52 -34.15 7.95 -20.09
C LYS A 52 -32.84 7.20 -19.86
N LEU A 53 -32.61 6.10 -20.58
CA LEU A 53 -31.36 5.34 -20.52
C LEU A 53 -30.18 6.13 -21.10
N ASP A 54 -30.39 6.84 -22.21
CA ASP A 54 -29.39 7.70 -22.83
C ASP A 54 -29.06 8.91 -21.94
N GLU A 55 -30.07 9.53 -21.31
CA GLU A 55 -29.87 10.60 -20.32
C GLU A 55 -29.07 10.10 -19.11
N LEU A 56 -29.39 8.90 -18.59
CA LEU A 56 -28.66 8.31 -17.47
C LEU A 56 -27.23 7.94 -17.86
N ASN A 57 -27.03 7.34 -19.04
CA ASN A 57 -25.70 6.95 -19.53
C ASN A 57 -24.80 8.17 -19.78
N ASN A 58 -25.36 9.28 -20.28
CA ASN A 58 -24.61 10.54 -20.42
C ASN A 58 -24.27 11.17 -19.06
N ALA A 59 -25.15 11.06 -18.06
CA ALA A 59 -24.84 11.50 -16.70
C ALA A 59 -23.79 10.60 -16.01
N ILE A 60 -23.78 9.30 -16.33
CA ILE A 60 -22.81 8.31 -15.81
C ILE A 60 -21.44 8.50 -16.48
N SER A 61 -21.37 8.77 -17.79
CA SER A 61 -20.11 8.99 -18.49
C SER A 61 -19.36 10.22 -17.98
N MET A 62 -20.09 11.28 -17.57
CA MET A 62 -19.51 12.44 -16.87
C MET A 62 -19.00 12.10 -15.46
N ARG A 63 -19.51 11.05 -14.82
CA ARG A 63 -19.05 10.58 -13.50
C ARG A 63 -17.99 9.47 -13.57
N GLN A 64 -17.82 8.79 -14.70
CA GLN A 64 -16.93 7.63 -14.85
C GLN A 64 -15.48 7.97 -15.22
N ALA A 65 -15.13 9.25 -15.41
CA ALA A 65 -13.74 9.69 -15.34
C ALA A 65 -13.28 9.65 -13.88
N PHE A 66 -13.06 8.43 -13.36
CA PHE A 66 -12.38 8.21 -12.10
C PHE A 66 -10.88 7.99 -12.36
N PRO A 67 -9.99 8.71 -11.67
CA PRO A 67 -10.28 9.79 -10.73
C PRO A 67 -10.70 11.07 -11.46
N CYS A 68 -11.62 11.84 -10.87
CA CYS A 68 -11.98 13.15 -11.44
C CYS A 68 -10.76 14.08 -11.41
N GLU A 69 -10.69 15.08 -12.31
CA GLU A 69 -9.50 15.93 -12.49
C GLU A 69 -8.98 16.53 -11.17
N THR A 70 -9.88 16.89 -10.25
CA THR A 70 -9.52 17.41 -8.92
C THR A 70 -8.87 16.35 -8.02
N HIS A 71 -9.36 15.11 -8.04
CA HIS A 71 -8.71 14.00 -7.34
C HIS A 71 -7.39 13.61 -7.99
N GLN A 72 -7.29 13.66 -9.32
CA GLN A 72 -6.04 13.36 -10.01
C GLN A 72 -4.96 14.41 -9.73
N ALA A 73 -5.34 15.69 -9.67
CA ALA A 73 -4.44 16.77 -9.27
C ALA A 73 -3.97 16.58 -7.82
N SER A 74 -4.88 16.31 -6.88
CA SER A 74 -4.55 16.06 -5.48
C SER A 74 -3.66 14.82 -5.29
N ILE A 75 -3.94 13.72 -5.98
CA ILE A 75 -3.10 12.52 -5.97
C ILE A 75 -1.69 12.84 -6.49
N SER A 76 -1.58 13.58 -7.60
CA SER A 76 -0.27 13.96 -8.16
C SER A 76 0.54 14.87 -7.23
N GLU A 77 -0.15 15.70 -6.44
CA GLU A 77 0.47 16.54 -5.43
C GLU A 77 0.94 15.72 -4.23
N HIS A 78 0.13 14.77 -3.77
CA HIS A 78 0.51 13.80 -2.75
C HIS A 78 1.74 12.98 -3.17
N ASP A 79 1.81 12.50 -4.42
CA ASP A 79 2.98 11.76 -4.92
C ASP A 79 4.25 12.61 -4.90
N LYS A 80 4.15 13.90 -5.26
CA LYS A 80 5.28 14.84 -5.17
C LYS A 80 5.72 15.07 -3.72
N ILE A 81 4.78 15.17 -2.79
CA ILE A 81 5.08 15.33 -1.35
C ILE A 81 5.76 14.06 -0.83
N VAL A 82 5.20 12.88 -1.11
CA VAL A 82 5.77 11.59 -0.70
C VAL A 82 7.18 11.42 -1.27
N SER A 83 7.37 11.72 -2.56
CA SER A 83 8.71 11.67 -3.17
C SER A 83 9.71 12.61 -2.47
N LYS A 84 9.31 13.85 -2.16
CA LYS A 84 10.14 14.79 -1.41
C LYS A 84 10.45 14.28 0.00
N ILE A 85 9.48 13.70 0.69
CA ILE A 85 9.67 13.10 2.02
C ILE A 85 10.66 11.93 1.92
N SER A 86 10.51 11.02 0.96
CA SER A 86 11.43 9.90 0.76
C SER A 86 12.86 10.37 0.51
N VAL A 87 13.03 11.38 -0.34
CA VAL A 87 14.35 11.99 -0.61
C VAL A 87 14.92 12.64 0.66
N GLN A 88 14.11 13.40 1.40
CA GLN A 88 14.55 14.01 2.66
C GLN A 88 14.93 12.97 3.71
N LEU A 89 14.18 11.87 3.81
CA LEU A 89 14.50 10.76 4.69
C LEU A 89 15.81 10.08 4.28
N GLU A 90 16.04 9.85 2.99
CA GLU A 90 17.31 9.29 2.52
C GLU A 90 18.49 10.22 2.84
N TYR A 91 18.33 11.53 2.65
CA TYR A 91 19.34 12.51 3.05
C TYR A 91 19.54 12.53 4.57
N LEU A 92 18.47 12.42 5.35
CA LEU A 92 18.57 12.33 6.81
C LEU A 92 19.33 11.08 7.24
N THR A 93 18.99 9.90 6.71
CA THR A 93 19.73 8.66 6.97
C THR A 93 21.21 8.82 6.62
N LYS A 94 21.54 9.33 5.43
CA LYS A 94 22.94 9.59 5.04
C LYS A 94 23.63 10.61 5.94
N SER A 95 22.91 11.64 6.39
CA SER A 95 23.45 12.65 7.30
C SER A 95 23.66 12.09 8.70
N ILE A 96 22.81 11.18 9.16
CA ILE A 96 22.93 10.46 10.43
C ILE A 96 24.10 9.50 10.35
N ASP A 97 24.27 8.75 9.25
CA ASP A 97 25.45 7.91 9.04
C ASP A 97 26.74 8.73 9.03
N ALA A 98 26.73 9.89 8.37
CA ALA A 98 27.85 10.82 8.37
C ALA A 98 28.12 11.43 9.75
N ALA A 99 27.08 11.80 10.49
CA ALA A 99 27.17 12.27 11.86
C ALA A 99 27.72 11.17 12.77
N MET A 100 27.25 9.93 12.62
CA MET A 100 27.67 8.77 13.40
C MET A 100 29.13 8.41 13.14
N ARG A 101 29.57 8.47 11.88
CA ARG A 101 30.99 8.37 11.50
C ARG A 101 31.83 9.53 12.07
N THR A 102 31.25 10.73 12.16
CA THR A 102 31.92 11.90 12.74
C THR A 102 32.02 11.80 14.26
N PHE A 103 30.98 11.27 14.93
CA PHE A 103 30.99 10.90 16.34
C PHE A 103 32.02 9.80 16.63
N GLN A 104 32.22 8.86 15.70
CA GLN A 104 33.28 7.85 15.80
C GLN A 104 34.68 8.42 15.57
N LYS A 105 34.82 9.49 14.76
CA LYS A 105 36.11 10.02 14.31
C LYS A 105 36.64 11.19 15.16
N ASN A 106 35.77 11.98 15.78
CA ASN A 106 36.17 13.10 16.64
C ASN A 106 36.19 12.66 18.10
N ASN A 107 37.40 12.55 18.66
CA ASN A 107 37.73 12.26 20.06
C ASN A 107 37.01 13.18 21.08
N ILE A 108 35.75 12.89 21.38
CA ILE A 108 35.14 13.22 22.68
C ILE A 108 35.42 12.00 23.55
N GLN A 109 36.31 12.15 24.53
CA GLN A 109 36.70 11.14 25.54
C GLN A 109 36.30 9.71 25.20
N VAL A 110 37.20 9.01 24.51
CA VAL A 110 36.99 7.65 23.98
C VAL A 110 36.29 6.78 25.01
N ASP A 111 35.01 6.54 24.74
CA ASP A 111 34.16 5.67 25.52
C ASP A 111 34.73 4.26 25.41
N ASN A 112 35.49 3.86 26.41
CA ASN A 112 36.30 2.65 26.39
C ASN A 112 35.44 1.41 26.66
N PHE A 113 34.18 1.35 26.21
CA PHE A 113 33.36 0.16 26.41
C PHE A 113 33.38 -0.74 25.17
N THR A 114 33.56 -0.17 23.98
CA THR A 114 33.60 -0.91 22.71
C THR A 114 34.75 -0.46 21.82
N GLN A 115 35.37 -1.37 21.06
CA GLN A 115 36.41 -0.99 20.09
C GLN A 115 35.83 -0.28 18.86
N SER A 116 36.60 0.62 18.26
CA SER A 116 36.18 1.42 17.10
C SER A 116 36.18 0.63 15.77
N GLN A 117 36.93 -0.46 15.67
CA GLN A 117 37.02 -1.27 14.47
C GLN A 117 35.97 -2.39 14.45
N SER A 118 35.39 -2.63 13.27
CA SER A 118 34.49 -3.77 13.07
C SER A 118 35.30 -5.06 12.91
N PRO A 119 34.79 -6.21 13.40
CA PRO A 119 33.55 -6.37 14.18
C PRO A 119 33.66 -5.71 15.56
N ILE A 120 32.68 -4.90 15.96
CA ILE A 120 32.75 -4.13 17.21
C ILE A 120 32.68 -5.11 18.38
N LYS A 121 33.74 -5.17 19.19
CA LYS A 121 33.83 -6.00 20.40
C LYS A 121 33.75 -5.14 21.65
N ILE A 122 33.19 -5.72 22.71
CA ILE A 122 33.19 -5.13 24.04
C ILE A 122 34.62 -5.26 24.59
N THR A 123 35.16 -4.16 25.11
CA THR A 123 36.48 -4.11 25.73
C THR A 123 36.41 -4.52 27.20
N ASP A 124 37.55 -4.69 27.86
CA ASP A 124 37.60 -5.08 29.28
C ASP A 124 36.83 -4.12 30.21
N LYS A 125 36.99 -2.81 30.00
CA LYS A 125 36.21 -1.78 30.72
C LYS A 125 34.71 -1.88 30.45
N GLY A 126 34.33 -2.24 29.23
CA GLY A 126 32.92 -2.51 28.89
C GLY A 126 32.38 -3.71 29.66
N ASN A 127 33.18 -4.77 29.80
CA ASN A 127 32.83 -5.95 30.59
C ASN A 127 32.74 -5.64 32.10
N GLU A 128 33.59 -4.75 32.62
CA GLU A 128 33.49 -4.25 33.99
C GLU A 128 32.19 -3.47 34.20
N MET A 129 31.86 -2.58 33.27
CA MET A 129 30.59 -1.83 33.30
C MET A 129 29.40 -2.78 33.29
N ILE A 130 29.36 -3.76 32.37
CA ILE A 130 28.27 -4.75 32.29
C ILE A 130 28.02 -5.42 33.65
N LYS A 131 29.09 -5.80 34.34
CA LYS A 131 29.00 -6.42 35.67
C LYS A 131 28.54 -5.42 36.73
N ARG A 132 29.05 -4.20 36.70
CA ARG A 132 28.73 -3.14 37.69
C ARG A 132 27.25 -2.80 37.69
N VAL A 133 26.66 -2.59 36.51
CA VAL A 133 25.25 -2.17 36.39
C VAL A 133 24.28 -3.34 36.25
N GLY A 134 24.76 -4.58 36.14
CA GLY A 134 23.92 -5.75 35.90
C GLY A 134 23.29 -5.78 34.51
N LEU A 135 23.98 -5.22 33.50
CA LEU A 135 23.42 -5.03 32.15
C LEU A 135 23.06 -6.35 31.48
N ASN A 136 23.81 -7.42 31.78
CA ASN A 136 23.57 -8.73 31.17
C ASN A 136 22.20 -9.30 31.53
N ASP A 137 21.81 -9.18 32.81
CA ASP A 137 20.52 -9.68 33.29
C ASP A 137 19.37 -8.83 32.75
N MET A 138 19.54 -7.50 32.72
CA MET A 138 18.57 -6.58 32.12
C MET A 138 18.35 -6.91 30.64
N PHE A 139 19.42 -7.14 29.89
CA PHE A 139 19.35 -7.49 28.47
C PHE A 139 18.68 -8.86 28.25
N GLU A 140 19.11 -9.90 28.95
CA GLU A 140 18.57 -11.26 28.78
C GLU A 140 17.08 -11.33 29.15
N ASN A 141 16.63 -10.59 30.18
CA ASN A 141 15.21 -10.50 30.54
C ASN A 141 14.33 -9.87 29.44
N ASN A 142 14.92 -9.07 28.57
CA ASN A 142 14.21 -8.39 27.48
C ASN A 142 14.46 -9.01 26.11
N TRP A 143 15.38 -9.99 25.99
CA TRP A 143 15.85 -10.49 24.70
C TRP A 143 14.73 -11.08 23.84
N ASP A 144 13.82 -11.86 24.44
CA ASP A 144 12.71 -12.46 23.69
C ASP A 144 11.83 -11.40 23.02
N ARG A 145 11.60 -10.26 23.70
CA ARG A 145 10.87 -9.11 23.15
C ARG A 145 11.62 -8.50 21.97
N VAL A 146 12.93 -8.26 22.14
CA VAL A 146 13.80 -7.71 21.09
C VAL A 146 13.81 -8.61 19.85
N LYS A 147 13.94 -9.93 20.06
CA LYS A 147 13.96 -10.92 18.98
C LYS A 147 12.66 -10.90 18.18
N ILE A 148 11.51 -10.94 18.85
CA ILE A 148 10.20 -10.89 18.16
C ILE A 148 10.06 -9.62 17.33
N LEU A 149 10.54 -8.48 17.85
CA LEU A 149 10.46 -7.19 17.17
C LEU A 149 11.27 -7.14 15.86
N TYR A 150 12.46 -7.75 15.84
CA TYR A 150 13.41 -7.55 14.74
C TYR A 150 13.71 -8.76 13.87
N ASP A 151 13.33 -9.98 14.26
CA ASP A 151 13.66 -11.20 13.50
C ASP A 151 13.23 -11.12 12.02
N ALA A 152 12.06 -10.54 11.75
CA ALA A 152 11.58 -10.35 10.38
C ALA A 152 12.40 -9.30 9.61
N SER A 153 12.83 -8.22 10.27
CA SER A 153 13.59 -7.12 9.66
C SER A 153 15.04 -7.50 9.36
N LEU A 154 15.62 -8.42 10.12
CA LEU A 154 17.02 -8.81 9.99
C LEU A 154 17.26 -9.89 8.92
N LYS A 155 16.20 -10.53 8.42
CA LYS A 155 16.31 -11.58 7.41
C LYS A 155 16.88 -11.03 6.09
N GLY A 156 17.97 -11.65 5.64
CA GLY A 156 18.63 -11.30 4.39
C GLY A 156 19.65 -10.16 4.48
N MET A 157 19.86 -9.60 5.67
CA MET A 157 20.93 -8.62 5.91
C MET A 157 22.29 -9.32 6.07
N ASN A 158 23.36 -8.64 5.64
CA ASN A 158 24.72 -9.12 5.91
C ASN A 158 25.12 -8.79 7.37
N PRO A 159 26.18 -9.41 7.92
CA PRO A 159 26.56 -9.22 9.32
C PRO A 159 26.98 -7.78 9.69
N TYR A 160 27.52 -7.03 8.73
CA TYR A 160 27.82 -5.61 8.92
C TYR A 160 26.55 -4.79 9.07
N ASP A 161 25.57 -5.01 8.18
CA ASP A 161 24.27 -4.33 8.19
C ASP A 161 23.50 -4.66 9.48
N ILE A 162 23.56 -5.91 9.94
CA ILE A 162 22.97 -6.33 11.22
C ILE A 162 23.63 -5.58 12.39
N GLN A 163 24.96 -5.43 12.38
CA GLN A 163 25.67 -4.66 13.40
C GLN A 163 25.23 -3.18 13.38
N GLN A 164 25.18 -2.55 12.20
CA GLN A 164 24.75 -1.15 12.09
C GLN A 164 23.29 -0.97 12.52
N PHE A 165 22.42 -1.90 12.15
CA PHE A 165 21.01 -1.92 12.54
C PHE A 165 20.86 -1.92 14.07
N PHE A 166 21.51 -2.86 14.76
CA PHE A 166 21.41 -2.93 16.22
C PHE A 166 21.99 -1.69 16.91
N ILE A 167 23.10 -1.14 16.39
CA ILE A 167 23.69 0.09 16.92
C ILE A 167 22.72 1.26 16.78
N TYR A 168 22.11 1.41 15.61
CA TYR A 168 21.12 2.45 15.35
C TYR A 168 19.91 2.30 16.28
N GLU A 169 19.28 1.12 16.28
CA GLU A 169 18.06 0.90 17.06
C GLU A 169 18.32 1.05 18.56
N ALA A 170 19.46 0.60 19.09
CA ALA A 170 19.76 0.74 20.52
C ALA A 170 20.00 2.19 20.94
N VAL A 171 20.64 3.00 20.08
CA VAL A 171 20.91 4.41 20.39
C VAL A 171 19.66 5.28 20.25
N VAL A 172 18.85 5.03 19.22
CA VAL A 172 17.65 5.84 18.92
C VAL A 172 16.44 5.39 19.75
N PHE A 173 16.28 4.09 19.97
CA PHE A 173 15.13 3.51 20.68
C PHE A 173 15.57 2.55 21.82
N PRO A 174 16.24 3.06 22.88
CA PRO A 174 16.64 2.26 24.04
C PRO A 174 15.51 1.44 24.68
N ASP A 175 14.28 1.98 24.67
CA ASP A 175 13.05 1.42 25.23
C ASP A 175 12.59 0.12 24.55
N LYS A 176 13.06 -0.12 23.32
CA LYS A 176 12.82 -1.39 22.63
C LYS A 176 13.73 -2.51 23.16
N PHE A 177 14.89 -2.17 23.72
CA PHE A 177 15.86 -3.13 24.24
C PHE A 177 15.74 -3.35 25.74
N LEU A 178 15.40 -2.31 26.49
CA LEU A 178 15.33 -2.33 27.95
C LEU A 178 14.02 -1.72 28.45
N GLY A 179 13.63 -2.07 29.66
CA GLY A 179 12.53 -1.42 30.38
C GLY A 179 12.91 -0.03 30.90
N GLU A 180 11.91 0.78 31.22
CA GLU A 180 12.11 2.16 31.68
C GLU A 180 13.00 2.25 32.95
N LEU A 181 12.80 1.35 33.92
CA LEU A 181 13.60 1.30 35.15
C LEU A 181 15.07 0.93 34.88
N GLU A 182 15.30 0.02 33.94
CA GLU A 182 16.64 -0.42 33.53
C GLU A 182 17.38 0.74 32.84
N ILE A 183 16.69 1.43 31.92
CA ILE A 183 17.22 2.63 31.27
C ILE A 183 17.55 3.72 32.29
N ASN A 184 16.69 3.93 33.29
CA ASN A 184 16.95 4.92 34.34
C ASN A 184 18.17 4.55 35.18
N THR A 185 18.39 3.26 35.45
CA THR A 185 19.62 2.78 36.11
C THR A 185 20.86 3.15 35.29
N LEU A 186 20.82 2.93 33.97
CA LEU A 186 21.94 3.29 33.09
C LEU A 186 22.16 4.80 33.00
N LYS A 187 21.10 5.61 32.99
CA LYS A 187 21.21 7.08 33.00
C LYS A 187 21.90 7.58 34.27
N ILE A 188 21.58 6.99 35.42
CA ILE A 188 22.18 7.36 36.71
C ILE A 188 23.67 6.98 36.72
N ASP A 189 24.03 5.77 36.28
CA ASP A 189 25.43 5.34 36.18
C ASP A 189 26.22 6.23 35.21
N ALA A 190 25.66 6.49 34.02
CA ALA A 190 26.26 7.36 33.01
C ALA A 190 26.53 8.76 33.56
N TYR A 191 25.58 9.35 34.29
CA TYR A 191 25.74 10.64 34.95
C TYR A 191 26.86 10.63 36.01
N ASN A 192 26.91 9.58 36.83
CA ASN A 192 27.91 9.46 37.90
C ASN A 192 29.34 9.31 37.35
N GLU A 193 29.48 8.63 36.23
CA GLU A 193 30.78 8.32 35.61
C GLU A 193 31.22 9.39 34.60
N GLY A 194 30.34 10.36 34.29
CA GLY A 194 30.59 11.38 33.27
C GLY A 194 30.66 10.81 31.86
N ILE A 195 29.92 9.72 31.60
CA ILE A 195 29.89 8.98 30.33
C ILE A 195 28.56 9.24 29.62
N GLU A 196 28.56 9.27 28.29
CA GLU A 196 27.33 9.41 27.52
C GLU A 196 26.50 8.12 27.53
N LEU A 197 25.17 8.24 27.63
CA LEU A 197 24.26 7.07 27.58
C LEU A 197 24.43 6.26 26.28
N ALA A 198 24.75 6.93 25.17
CA ALA A 198 25.06 6.27 23.90
C ALA A 198 26.19 5.23 24.02
N SER A 199 27.11 5.46 24.97
CA SER A 199 28.16 4.54 25.43
C SER A 199 27.63 3.15 25.76
N TYR A 200 26.67 3.15 26.66
CA TYR A 200 25.98 1.97 27.17
C TYR A 200 25.11 1.32 26.07
N MET A 201 24.43 2.14 25.27
CA MET A 201 23.58 1.64 24.18
C MET A 201 24.40 0.92 23.11
N ARG A 202 25.63 1.36 22.83
CA ARG A 202 26.55 0.65 21.94
C ARG A 202 26.92 -0.73 22.47
N VAL A 203 27.08 -0.89 23.78
CA VAL A 203 27.32 -2.21 24.39
C VAL A 203 26.10 -3.11 24.24
N ILE A 204 24.90 -2.59 24.48
CA ILE A 204 23.64 -3.33 24.28
C ILE A 204 23.51 -3.80 22.83
N ALA A 205 23.83 -2.94 21.86
CA ALA A 205 23.81 -3.29 20.45
C ALA A 205 24.74 -4.47 20.13
N VAL A 206 25.93 -4.49 20.74
CA VAL A 206 26.88 -5.59 20.57
C VAL A 206 26.35 -6.89 21.19
N LEU A 207 25.76 -6.82 22.40
CA LEU A 207 25.12 -7.98 23.03
C LEU A 207 23.98 -8.53 22.16
N ALA A 208 23.12 -7.65 21.63
CA ALA A 208 22.02 -8.01 20.74
C ALA A 208 22.51 -8.69 19.46
N ARG A 209 23.53 -8.13 18.82
CA ARG A 209 24.16 -8.70 17.62
C ARG A 209 24.73 -10.07 17.91
N ASP A 210 25.56 -10.20 18.95
CA ASP A 210 26.24 -11.45 19.28
C ASP A 210 25.24 -12.55 19.63
N ARG A 211 24.17 -12.18 20.34
CA ARG A 211 23.07 -13.10 20.64
C ARG A 211 22.33 -13.53 19.38
N TYR A 212 22.01 -12.60 18.49
CA TYR A 212 21.35 -12.90 17.21
C TYR A 212 22.22 -13.82 16.33
N PHE A 213 23.51 -13.53 16.20
CA PHE A 213 24.44 -14.35 15.43
C PHE A 213 24.57 -15.75 15.98
N LYS A 214 24.66 -15.90 17.30
CA LYS A 214 24.70 -17.21 17.96
C LYS A 214 23.45 -18.04 17.70
N GLU A 215 22.26 -17.43 17.71
CA GLU A 215 21.00 -18.13 17.48
C GLU A 215 20.75 -18.49 16.02
N ASN A 216 21.29 -17.70 15.08
CA ASN A 216 21.14 -17.90 13.65
C ASN A 216 22.35 -18.60 12.99
N GLY A 217 23.35 -19.01 13.77
CA GLY A 217 24.53 -19.71 13.28
C GLY A 217 25.41 -18.88 12.35
N ILE A 218 25.43 -17.54 12.52
CA ILE A 218 26.25 -16.63 11.73
C ILE A 218 27.64 -16.56 12.38
N ASP A 219 28.66 -17.15 11.74
CA ASP A 219 30.04 -17.05 12.23
C ASP A 219 30.67 -15.74 11.76
N VAL A 220 31.01 -14.87 12.72
CA VAL A 220 31.66 -13.58 12.48
C VAL A 220 33.07 -13.76 11.89
N ASN A 221 33.70 -14.93 12.09
CA ASN A 221 35.05 -15.23 11.60
C ASN A 221 35.08 -15.79 10.16
N GLU A 222 33.94 -16.17 9.57
CA GLU A 222 33.92 -16.65 8.17
C GLU A 222 33.98 -15.51 7.13
N ILE A 223 33.79 -14.27 7.57
CA ILE A 223 33.60 -13.10 6.69
C ILE A 223 34.95 -12.50 6.24
N GLU A 224 36.06 -12.87 6.89
CA GLU A 224 37.42 -12.42 6.50
C GLU A 224 38.03 -13.19 5.31
N LYS A 225 37.31 -14.15 4.69
CA LYS A 225 37.82 -14.94 3.56
C LYS A 225 37.49 -14.41 2.17
N TYR A 226 36.76 -13.30 2.06
CA TYR A 226 36.42 -12.69 0.77
C TYR A 226 36.67 -11.17 0.79
N GLU A 227 37.92 -10.77 1.01
CA GLU A 227 38.50 -9.56 0.40
C GLU A 227 39.58 -9.96 -0.61
#